data_AF-A0A7Y8LL45-F1
#
_entry.id   AF-A0A7Y8LL45-F1
#
_cell.length_a   1.000
_cell.length_b   1.000
_cell.length_c   1.000
_cell.angle_alpha   90.00
_cell.angle_beta   90.00
_cell.angle_gamma   90.00
#
_symmetry.space_group_name_H-M   'P 1'
#
loop_
_entity.id
_entity.type
_entity.pdbx_description
1 polymer ?
#
loop_
_entity_poly.entity_id
_entity_poly.type
_entity_poly.pdbx_seq_one_letter_code
_entity_poly.pdbx_strand_id
1 'polypeptide(L)'
;MKKLFITLVILVTYIPISVGQERTEEKKWTIDPVTGDTVYTEAVMISQSEDITPRTSMIVINPLKFLLFYNLSYFHKINDGTAIGIGIQAPTISGLDGIGVNAEVRFYPKGKNLRGFYFAPNVSYNHLSTEEASTSPFSAGLLVGWQWFPGDQFAMGLGIGVDYYF
;
A
#
# COMPACT_ATOMS: atom_id res chain seq x y z
N MET A 1 -9.12 8.61 -22.70
CA MET A 1 -8.12 8.56 -21.61
C MET A 1 -8.39 9.53 -20.47
N LYS A 2 -8.52 10.86 -20.68
CA LYS A 2 -8.79 11.83 -19.59
C LYS A 2 -10.01 11.51 -18.70
N LYS A 3 -11.12 11.02 -19.30
CA LYS A 3 -12.34 10.67 -18.54
C LYS A 3 -12.15 9.44 -17.64
N LEU A 4 -11.41 8.42 -18.10
CA LEU A 4 -11.11 7.21 -17.33
C LEU A 4 -10.26 7.51 -16.09
N PHE A 5 -9.29 8.42 -16.23
CA PHE A 5 -8.43 8.84 -15.14
C PHE A 5 -9.21 9.59 -14.05
N ILE A 6 -10.12 10.50 -14.44
CA ILE A 6 -10.98 11.22 -13.49
C ILE A 6 -11.92 10.25 -12.76
N THR A 7 -12.51 9.28 -13.47
CA THR A 7 -13.38 8.27 -12.84
C THR A 7 -12.62 7.40 -11.85
N LEU A 8 -11.37 7.01 -12.14
CA LEU A 8 -10.55 6.21 -11.24
C LEU A 8 -10.15 6.99 -9.98
N VAL A 9 -9.78 8.27 -10.12
CA VAL A 9 -9.46 9.15 -8.98
C VAL A 9 -10.67 9.33 -8.05
N ILE A 10 -11.86 9.53 -8.62
CA ILE A 10 -13.09 9.64 -7.83
C ILE A 10 -13.40 8.30 -7.12
N LEU A 11 -13.23 7.16 -7.78
CA LEU A 11 -13.47 5.85 -7.16
C LEU A 11 -12.54 5.58 -5.96
N VAL A 12 -11.27 6.00 -6.04
CA VAL A 12 -10.29 5.83 -4.94
C VAL A 12 -10.63 6.71 -3.74
N THR A 13 -11.22 7.89 -3.94
CA THR A 13 -11.66 8.75 -2.83
C THR A 13 -12.91 8.25 -2.10
N TYR A 14 -13.65 7.32 -2.68
CA TYR A 14 -14.87 6.73 -2.08
C TYR A 14 -14.62 5.42 -1.33
N ILE A 15 -13.36 4.96 -1.19
CA ILE A 15 -13.07 3.81 -0.33
C ILE A 15 -13.30 4.25 1.11
N PRO A 16 -14.28 3.68 1.83
CA PRO A 16 -14.50 4.05 3.23
C PRO A 16 -13.24 3.73 4.03
N ILE A 17 -12.78 4.70 4.81
CA ILE A 17 -11.57 4.65 5.66
C ILE A 17 -11.78 3.71 6.87
N SER A 18 -12.78 2.83 6.82
CA SER A 18 -13.22 1.97 7.93
C SER A 18 -12.30 0.77 8.20
N VAL A 19 -11.11 0.72 7.62
CA VAL A 19 -10.14 -0.36 7.87
C VAL A 19 -9.42 -0.08 9.20
N GLY A 20 -9.95 -0.62 10.30
CA GLY A 20 -9.28 -0.63 11.61
C GLY A 20 -10.03 0.03 12.78
N GLN A 21 -11.32 0.38 12.61
CA GLN A 21 -12.17 0.80 13.74
C GLN A 21 -13.15 -0.32 14.08
N GLU A 22 -13.07 -0.82 15.31
CA GLU A 22 -14.06 -1.72 15.88
C GLU A 22 -15.02 -0.89 16.73
N ARG A 23 -16.31 -0.99 16.41
CA ARG A 23 -17.37 -0.37 17.21
C ARG A 23 -17.92 -1.43 18.14
N THR A 24 -17.73 -1.23 19.45
CA THR A 24 -18.34 -2.07 20.48
C THR A 24 -19.45 -1.28 21.15
N GLU A 25 -20.68 -1.75 21.00
CA GLU A 25 -21.84 -1.22 21.72
C GLU A 25 -22.01 -2.02 23.02
N GLU A 26 -21.83 -1.37 24.17
CA GLU A 26 -22.02 -2.01 25.48
C GLU A 26 -23.29 -1.45 26.17
N LYS A 27 -24.19 -2.35 26.56
CA LYS A 27 -25.39 -2.04 27.33
C LYS A 27 -25.25 -2.63 28.73
N LYS A 28 -25.12 -1.80 29.74
CA LYS A 28 -24.97 -2.24 31.14
C LYS A 28 -26.22 -1.91 31.96
N TRP A 29 -26.74 -2.92 32.64
CA TRP A 29 -27.83 -2.80 33.61
C TRP A 29 -27.25 -2.96 35.00
N THR A 30 -27.29 -1.90 35.81
CA THR A 30 -26.94 -1.99 37.23
C THR A 30 -28.23 -1.95 38.04
N ILE A 31 -28.53 -3.05 38.72
CA ILE A 31 -29.71 -3.18 39.58
C ILE A 31 -29.22 -3.10 41.02
N ASP A 32 -29.74 -2.14 41.79
CA ASP A 32 -29.53 -2.11 43.23
C ASP A 32 -30.46 -3.15 43.89
N PRO A 33 -29.90 -4.20 44.52
CA PRO A 33 -30.70 -5.27 45.10
C PRO A 33 -31.50 -4.84 46.34
N VAL A 34 -31.25 -3.67 46.91
CA VAL A 34 -31.90 -3.17 48.14
C VAL A 34 -33.07 -2.24 47.83
N THR A 35 -32.96 -1.43 46.77
CA THR A 35 -33.96 -0.42 46.40
C THR A 35 -34.80 -0.81 45.17
N GLY A 36 -34.30 -1.74 44.34
CA GLY A 36 -34.92 -2.11 43.07
C GLY A 36 -34.68 -1.09 41.94
N ASP A 37 -33.93 -0.03 42.22
CA ASP A 37 -33.61 0.99 41.23
C ASP A 37 -32.69 0.44 40.14
N THR A 38 -33.01 0.82 38.90
CA THR A 38 -32.30 0.37 37.71
C THR A 38 -31.61 1.56 37.05
N VAL A 39 -30.28 1.55 37.04
CA VAL A 39 -29.49 2.54 36.31
C VAL A 39 -29.12 1.96 34.95
N TYR A 40 -29.69 2.54 33.89
CA TYR A 40 -29.33 2.25 32.49
C TYR A 40 -28.12 3.09 32.08
N THR A 41 -27.06 2.45 31.61
CA THR A 41 -25.90 3.13 31.03
C THR A 41 -25.60 2.57 29.65
N GLU A 42 -25.57 3.46 28.66
CA GLU A 42 -25.19 3.17 27.28
C GLU A 42 -23.83 3.81 27.00
N ALA A 43 -22.86 2.98 26.60
CA ALA A 43 -21.53 3.43 26.22
C ALA A 43 -21.20 2.91 24.83
N VAL A 44 -20.78 3.82 23.95
CA VAL A 44 -20.23 3.46 22.64
C VAL A 44 -18.72 3.55 22.75
N MET A 45 -18.06 2.40 22.73
CA MET A 45 -16.61 2.32 22.65
C MET A 45 -16.19 2.22 21.19
N ILE A 46 -15.40 3.19 20.74
CA ILE A 46 -14.73 3.15 19.44
C ILE A 46 -13.28 2.75 19.73
N SER A 47 -12.92 1.50 19.41
CA SER A 47 -11.55 1.01 19.58
C SER A 47 -10.85 0.96 18.23
N GLN A 48 -9.57 1.32 18.22
CA GLN A 48 -8.72 1.17 17.05
C GLN A 48 -8.01 -0.18 17.15
N SER A 49 -8.39 -1.11 16.28
CA SER A 49 -7.79 -2.44 16.19
C SER A 49 -6.64 -2.38 15.19
N GLU A 50 -5.43 -2.72 15.63
CA GLU A 50 -4.24 -2.66 14.79
C GLU A 50 -3.54 -4.01 14.71
N ASP A 51 -3.37 -4.52 13.49
CA ASP A 51 -2.56 -5.71 13.24
C ASP A 51 -1.06 -5.48 13.56
N ILE A 52 -0.57 -6.11 14.62
CA ILE A 52 0.83 -6.03 15.06
C ILE A 52 1.71 -7.16 14.51
N THR A 53 1.22 -7.96 13.55
CA THR A 53 1.95 -9.13 13.06
C THR A 53 3.28 -8.73 12.44
N PRO A 54 4.42 -9.20 12.99
CA PRO A 54 5.73 -8.88 12.44
C PRO A 54 5.94 -9.61 11.12
N ARG A 55 6.37 -8.87 10.09
CA ARG A 55 6.60 -9.42 8.74
C ARG A 55 8.04 -9.17 8.33
N THR A 56 8.70 -10.26 7.91
CA THR A 56 10.11 -10.24 7.49
C THR A 56 10.25 -10.08 5.99
N SER A 57 9.33 -10.65 5.21
CA SER A 57 9.37 -10.59 3.75
C SER A 57 7.98 -10.49 3.17
N MET A 58 7.89 -9.92 1.98
CA MET A 58 6.60 -9.66 1.35
C MET A 58 6.68 -9.54 -0.15
N ILE A 59 5.66 -10.05 -0.82
CA ILE A 59 5.40 -9.76 -2.22
C ILE A 59 4.49 -8.53 -2.29
N VAL A 60 4.90 -7.53 -3.05
CA VAL A 60 4.19 -6.27 -3.21
C VAL A 60 3.85 -6.06 -4.67
N ILE A 61 2.59 -5.67 -4.90
CA ILE A 61 2.15 -5.09 -6.16
C ILE A 61 1.75 -3.64 -5.94
N ASN A 62 1.95 -2.81 -6.96
CA ASN A 62 1.41 -1.46 -7.03
C ASN A 62 0.29 -1.41 -8.07
N PRO A 63 -0.99 -1.47 -7.67
CA PRO A 63 -2.12 -1.48 -8.60
C PRO A 63 -2.18 -0.24 -9.50
N LEU A 64 -1.74 0.93 -9.03
CA LEU A 64 -1.70 2.13 -9.86
C LEU A 64 -0.70 1.99 -11.01
N LYS A 65 0.43 1.34 -10.74
CA LYS A 65 1.46 1.09 -11.75
C LYS A 65 1.01 0.07 -12.81
N PHE A 66 0.07 -0.84 -12.50
CA PHE A 66 -0.51 -1.80 -13.48
C PHE A 66 -1.19 -1.11 -14.67
N LEU A 67 -1.58 0.16 -14.53
CA LEU A 67 -2.10 0.95 -15.66
C LEU A 67 -1.10 1.10 -16.82
N LEU A 68 0.20 1.02 -16.51
CA LEU A 68 1.29 1.20 -17.49
C LEU A 68 2.23 -0.01 -17.53
N PHE A 69 2.44 -0.67 -16.38
CA PHE A 69 3.36 -1.78 -16.20
C PHE A 69 2.81 -2.81 -15.21
N TYR A 70 2.71 -4.07 -15.65
CA TYR A 70 2.66 -5.19 -14.71
C TYR A 70 3.89 -5.10 -13.82
N ASN A 71 3.71 -5.22 -12.51
CA ASN A 71 4.83 -5.15 -11.58
C ASN A 71 4.66 -6.16 -10.46
N LEU A 72 5.78 -6.75 -10.07
CA LEU A 72 5.87 -7.66 -8.95
C LEU A 72 7.19 -7.40 -8.24
N SER A 73 7.12 -7.12 -6.94
CA SER A 73 8.30 -6.78 -6.15
C SER A 73 8.39 -7.66 -4.91
N TYR A 74 9.57 -8.14 -4.59
CA TYR A 74 9.87 -8.81 -3.33
C TYR A 74 10.58 -7.84 -2.41
N PHE A 75 10.07 -7.70 -1.19
CA PHE A 75 10.68 -6.90 -0.14
C PHE A 75 11.15 -7.77 1.02
N HIS A 76 12.28 -7.39 1.60
CA HIS A 76 12.85 -7.97 2.79
C HIS A 76 13.12 -6.89 3.85
N LYS A 77 12.73 -7.18 5.09
CA LYS A 77 12.97 -6.37 6.27
C LYS A 77 14.46 -6.34 6.59
N ILE A 78 15.00 -5.13 6.80
CA ILE A 78 16.33 -4.95 7.38
C ILE A 78 16.22 -4.66 8.87
N ASN A 79 15.30 -3.76 9.24
CA ASN A 79 14.97 -3.40 10.62
C ASN A 79 13.52 -2.87 10.70
N ASP A 80 13.07 -2.45 11.87
CA ASP A 80 11.70 -1.97 12.09
C ASP A 80 11.34 -0.72 11.28
N GLY A 81 12.33 0.08 10.87
CA GLY A 81 12.13 1.27 10.05
C GLY A 81 12.47 1.11 8.58
N THR A 82 13.04 -0.02 8.14
CA THR A 82 13.68 -0.12 6.82
C THR A 82 13.45 -1.48 6.18
N ALA A 83 13.11 -1.48 4.88
CA ALA A 83 13.09 -2.67 4.04
C ALA A 83 13.75 -2.39 2.69
N ILE A 84 14.35 -3.40 2.08
CA ILE A 84 14.83 -3.33 0.69
C ILE A 84 13.91 -4.17 -0.17
N GLY A 85 13.77 -3.80 -1.44
CA GLY A 85 13.04 -4.60 -2.40
C GLY A 85 13.69 -4.62 -3.76
N ILE A 86 13.41 -5.70 -4.48
CA ILE A 86 13.73 -5.86 -5.89
C ILE A 86 12.46 -6.30 -6.60
N GLY A 87 12.21 -5.75 -7.78
CA GLY A 87 11.03 -6.07 -8.55
C GLY A 87 11.32 -6.20 -10.03
N ILE A 88 10.40 -6.88 -10.69
CA ILE A 88 10.32 -6.99 -12.14
C ILE A 88 9.08 -6.26 -12.63
N GLN A 89 9.16 -5.74 -13.84
CA GLN A 89 8.04 -5.07 -14.48
C GLN A 89 8.02 -5.31 -15.99
N ALA A 90 6.83 -5.31 -16.58
CA ALA A 90 6.63 -5.44 -18.01
C ALA A 90 5.51 -4.49 -18.46
N PRO A 91 5.62 -3.84 -19.64
CA PRO A 91 4.58 -2.94 -20.13
C PRO A 91 3.20 -3.61 -20.23
N THR A 92 2.13 -2.86 -19.97
CA THR A 92 0.74 -3.29 -20.24
C THR A 92 0.14 -2.66 -21.49
N ILE A 93 0.85 -1.71 -22.09
CA ILE A 93 0.39 -0.92 -23.24
C ILE A 93 0.61 -1.72 -24.53
N SER A 94 -0.43 -1.85 -25.34
CA SER A 94 -0.35 -2.54 -26.64
C SER A 94 0.65 -1.85 -27.58
N GLY A 95 1.48 -2.64 -28.27
CA GLY A 95 2.53 -2.16 -29.17
C GLY A 95 3.83 -1.75 -28.48
N LEU A 96 3.91 -1.90 -27.15
CA LEU A 96 5.10 -1.71 -26.36
C LEU A 96 5.44 -3.00 -25.63
N ASP A 97 6.57 -3.61 -26.01
CA ASP A 97 7.11 -4.79 -25.35
C ASP A 97 8.33 -4.41 -24.50
N GLY A 98 8.66 -5.27 -23.53
CA GLY A 98 9.84 -5.04 -22.73
C GLY A 98 9.83 -5.72 -21.37
N ILE A 99 10.97 -5.62 -20.71
CA ILE A 99 11.15 -6.05 -19.34
C ILE A 99 12.00 -5.02 -18.59
N GLY A 100 11.64 -4.78 -17.34
CA GLY A 100 12.37 -3.93 -16.45
C GLY A 100 12.61 -4.58 -15.11
N VAL A 101 13.65 -4.11 -14.45
CA VAL A 101 13.98 -4.42 -13.07
C VAL A 101 14.00 -3.12 -12.27
N ASN A 102 13.56 -3.18 -11.03
CA ASN A 102 13.64 -2.06 -10.10
C ASN A 102 14.23 -2.53 -8.78
N ALA A 103 14.88 -1.60 -8.08
CA ALA A 103 15.29 -1.77 -6.71
C ALA A 103 14.82 -0.57 -5.90
N GLU A 104 14.36 -0.84 -4.69
CA GLU A 104 13.72 0.17 -3.83
C GLU A 104 14.18 -0.01 -2.39
N VAL A 105 14.43 1.10 -1.68
CA VAL A 105 14.67 1.08 -0.24
C VAL A 105 13.54 1.85 0.44
N ARG A 106 12.72 1.16 1.23
CA ARG A 106 11.58 1.75 1.94
C ARG A 106 11.94 2.14 3.36
N PHE A 107 11.63 3.37 3.71
CA PHE A 107 11.70 3.89 5.06
C PHE A 107 10.31 4.09 5.64
N TYR A 108 10.10 3.58 6.86
CA TYR A 108 8.84 3.56 7.59
C TYR A 108 8.95 4.42 8.85
N PRO A 109 8.54 5.71 8.82
CA PRO A 109 8.69 6.62 9.96
C PRO A 109 8.03 6.13 11.25
N LYS A 110 6.96 5.34 11.14
CA LYS A 110 6.23 4.78 12.29
C LYS A 110 6.92 3.55 12.92
N GLY A 111 8.06 3.09 12.38
CA GLY A 111 8.75 1.88 12.86
C GLY A 111 7.97 0.59 12.65
N LYS A 112 6.96 0.62 11.76
CA LYS A 112 6.16 -0.55 11.38
C LYS A 112 6.52 -0.91 9.95
N ASN A 113 7.65 -1.62 9.80
CA ASN A 113 8.15 -2.02 8.50
C ASN A 113 7.11 -2.86 7.77
N LEU A 114 7.12 -2.78 6.44
CA LEU A 114 6.16 -3.50 5.61
C LEU A 114 4.72 -3.25 6.08
N ARG A 115 4.38 -2.05 6.63
CA ARG A 115 3.00 -1.60 6.86
C ARG A 115 2.81 -0.08 6.77
N GLY A 116 1.70 0.35 6.17
CA GLY A 116 1.25 1.74 6.17
C GLY A 116 2.12 2.68 5.32
N PHE A 117 2.36 3.88 5.85
CA PHE A 117 3.08 4.94 5.15
C PHE A 117 4.58 4.66 5.05
N TYR A 118 5.15 4.95 3.87
CA TYR A 118 6.58 4.90 3.62
C TYR A 118 7.02 5.96 2.61
N PHE A 119 8.31 6.24 2.60
CA PHE A 119 8.98 6.92 1.49
C PHE A 119 10.14 6.06 1.02
N ALA A 120 10.48 6.12 -0.26
CA ALA A 120 11.47 5.24 -0.83
C ALA A 120 12.23 5.87 -2.00
N PRO A 121 13.56 6.03 -1.91
CA PRO A 121 14.39 6.10 -3.10
C PRO A 121 14.29 4.79 -3.89
N ASN A 122 14.24 4.94 -5.20
CA ASN A 122 14.17 3.82 -6.14
C ASN A 122 15.10 4.06 -7.32
N VAL A 123 15.55 2.96 -7.91
CA VAL A 123 16.21 2.94 -9.21
C VAL A 123 15.55 1.90 -10.09
N SER A 124 15.50 2.16 -11.38
CA SER A 124 14.96 1.19 -12.34
C SER A 124 15.75 1.16 -13.63
N TYR A 125 15.77 0.00 -14.26
CA TYR A 125 16.27 -0.19 -15.61
C TYR A 125 15.17 -0.88 -16.41
N ASN A 126 14.80 -0.33 -17.55
CA ASN A 126 13.79 -0.91 -18.42
C ASN A 126 14.38 -1.08 -19.80
N HIS A 127 14.21 -2.25 -20.38
CA HIS A 127 14.39 -2.43 -21.81
C HIS A 127 13.01 -2.41 -22.46
N LEU A 128 12.77 -1.42 -23.32
CA LEU A 128 11.49 -1.18 -23.98
C LEU A 128 11.68 -1.21 -25.49
N SER A 129 10.76 -1.84 -26.20
CA SER A 129 10.79 -1.98 -27.65
C SER A 129 9.41 -1.80 -28.26
N THR A 130 9.40 -1.22 -29.45
CA THR A 130 8.26 -1.15 -30.38
C THR A 130 8.69 -1.83 -31.68
N GLU A 131 7.79 -1.90 -32.67
CA GLU A 131 8.14 -2.45 -33.99
C GLU A 131 9.26 -1.68 -34.70
N GLU A 132 9.43 -0.38 -34.39
CA GLU A 132 10.34 0.52 -35.10
C GLU A 132 11.60 0.89 -34.30
N ALA A 133 11.54 0.84 -32.97
CA ALA A 133 12.60 1.36 -32.11
C ALA A 133 12.69 0.64 -30.76
N SER A 134 13.89 0.63 -30.19
CA SER A 134 14.14 0.17 -28.81
C SER A 134 14.90 1.21 -28.01
N THR A 135 14.69 1.20 -26.69
CA THR A 135 15.37 2.06 -25.74
C THR A 135 15.57 1.33 -24.42
N SER A 136 16.62 1.69 -23.69
CA SER A 136 16.96 1.08 -22.41
C SER A 136 17.12 2.11 -21.30
N PRO A 137 16.05 2.88 -20.96
CA PRO A 137 16.16 3.94 -19.99
C PRO A 137 16.53 3.40 -18.61
N PHE A 138 17.51 4.07 -18.00
CA PHE A 138 17.80 3.95 -16.58
C PHE A 138 17.12 5.10 -15.85
N SER A 139 16.57 4.86 -14.65
CA SER A 139 15.95 5.91 -13.85
C SER A 139 16.36 5.83 -12.39
N ALA A 140 16.37 6.99 -11.75
CA ALA A 140 16.48 7.12 -10.31
C ALA A 140 15.41 8.10 -9.82
N GLY A 141 14.79 7.81 -8.69
CA GLY A 141 13.70 8.64 -8.20
C GLY A 141 13.36 8.43 -6.75
N LEU A 142 12.32 9.13 -6.34
CA LEU A 142 11.79 9.11 -4.99
C LEU A 142 10.28 8.90 -5.07
N LEU A 143 9.77 8.00 -4.24
CA LEU A 143 8.35 7.79 -4.08
C LEU A 143 7.91 7.91 -2.62
N VAL A 144 6.67 8.29 -2.43
CA VAL A 144 5.95 8.14 -1.16
C VAL A 144 4.77 7.22 -1.41
N GLY A 145 4.44 6.39 -0.43
CA GLY A 145 3.37 5.44 -0.61
C GLY A 145 2.71 5.01 0.68
N TRP A 146 1.57 4.37 0.49
CA TRP A 146 0.82 3.69 1.53
C TRP A 146 0.53 2.28 1.06
N GLN A 147 0.68 1.30 1.96
CA GLN A 147 0.40 -0.10 1.66
C GLN A 147 -0.64 -0.69 2.61
N TRP A 148 -1.51 -1.52 2.02
CA TRP A 148 -2.53 -2.33 2.65
C TRP A 148 -2.20 -3.82 2.47
N PHE A 149 -2.72 -4.64 3.39
CA PHE A 149 -2.37 -6.05 3.52
C PHE A 149 -3.64 -6.88 3.37
N PRO A 150 -3.97 -7.32 2.16
CA PRO A 150 -5.02 -8.30 1.96
C PRO A 150 -4.63 -9.70 2.47
N GLY A 151 -3.36 -9.97 2.79
CA GLY A 151 -2.90 -11.22 3.38
C GLY A 151 -1.51 -11.10 4.03
N ASP A 152 -1.06 -12.16 4.72
CA ASP A 152 0.15 -12.08 5.55
C ASP A 152 1.46 -11.94 4.77
N GLN A 153 1.50 -12.44 3.55
CA GLN A 153 2.68 -12.44 2.69
C GLN A 153 2.53 -11.53 1.46
N PHE A 154 1.42 -10.81 1.36
CA PHE A 154 1.06 -10.03 0.17
C PHE A 154 0.55 -8.66 0.55
N ALA A 155 1.11 -7.62 -0.08
CA ALA A 155 0.64 -6.25 0.06
C ALA A 155 0.28 -5.61 -1.27
N MET A 156 -0.72 -4.74 -1.19
CA MET A 156 -1.09 -3.82 -2.25
C MET A 156 -0.69 -2.42 -1.79
N GLY A 157 0.15 -1.75 -2.57
CA GLY A 157 0.63 -0.41 -2.28
C GLY A 157 0.17 0.61 -3.32
N LEU A 158 -0.28 1.77 -2.88
CA LEU A 158 -0.35 2.95 -3.73
C LEU A 158 0.87 3.82 -3.44
N GLY A 159 1.68 4.05 -4.47
CA GLY A 159 2.85 4.90 -4.40
C GLY A 159 2.81 5.94 -5.52
N ILE A 160 3.16 7.17 -5.18
CA ILE A 160 3.33 8.29 -6.13
C ILE A 160 4.76 8.80 -5.94
N GLY A 161 5.45 9.02 -7.06
CA GLY A 161 6.83 9.45 -7.05
C GLY A 161 7.21 10.23 -8.29
N VAL A 162 8.45 10.70 -8.28
CA VAL A 162 9.08 11.38 -9.41
C VAL A 162 10.37 10.63 -9.72
N ASP A 163 10.55 10.28 -10.98
CA ASP A 163 11.73 9.61 -11.49
C ASP A 163 12.43 10.52 -12.52
N TYR A 164 13.76 10.57 -12.42
CA TYR A 164 14.63 11.16 -13.43
C TYR A 164 15.17 10.04 -14.32
N TYR A 165 14.99 10.19 -15.63
CA TYR A 165 15.41 9.22 -16.64
C TYR A 165 16.71 9.69 -17.31
N PHE A 166 17.67 8.78 -17.43
CA PHE A 166 18.96 8.96 -18.09
C PHE A 166 18.94 8.34 -19.49
#